data_AF-A0AA38XH99-F1
#
_entry.id   AF-A0AA38XH99-F1
#
_cell.length_a   1.000
_cell.length_b   1.000
_cell.length_c   1.000
_cell.angle_alpha   90.00
_cell.angle_beta   90.00
_cell.angle_gamma   90.00
#
_symmetry.space_group_name_H-M   'P 1'
#
loop_
_entity.id
_entity.type
_entity.pdbx_description
1 polymer ?
#
loop_
_entity_poly.entity_id
_entity_poly.type
_entity_poly.pdbx_seq_one_letter_code
_entity_poly.pdbx_strand_id
1 'polypeptide(L)'
;MATPAAPVNQNPEKRTVVSVLIFSSRPYASKPYRVLLFRRSEKVRTYQKKLAPIAGSVEAEDRNPLAAAWRELREETGFGSQHIELWRRGSGFEFTDESAVRGHHGEQQRGRTWKVWPFAFRLKDVVSERGDDTAKLGLNLDWEHTGCEWRDVDEIKHGKILHDCVPKLEVTLSQLWIDPGSVLYRELEVLELDHEHGARELATMAVMSLLKILENLEQHAEDTAALWKDFRQQAFHLAFNSRPSMGAAISSAIVRALKEIQPMIIAADPEAVDEAKQRLQAYVARRGEISKQVSAQFSDFLQKSFGSKAPDQELGQRTIKILTLSASSTIRAALLSALDTDKTLSVELRILESRPLNEGAKFAEALTDEAMRRCKSGDTSHHIHDRLRIVLASDATVGILSRGVDLVLIGADRISEAGDVSNKTGSLAAALVSKSITNGSVSVVCISESEKIAVPGSLEEHTEEDNDENELTNSWQVQRPAVWNEMVTVRNIYFEWCPAALIDHYVCEDGTLSTSEIRRRSKGISDLLEEAFPFEQI
;
A
#
# COMPACT_ATOMS: atom_id res chain seq x y z
N MET A 1 45.80 29.79 -38.39
CA MET A 1 45.23 30.11 -37.06
C MET A 1 44.12 29.11 -36.81
N ALA A 2 44.36 28.14 -35.93
CA ALA A 2 43.33 27.22 -35.48
C ALA A 2 42.43 27.95 -34.50
N THR A 3 41.14 28.06 -34.80
CA THR A 3 40.13 28.57 -33.88
C THR A 3 40.05 27.62 -32.68
N PRO A 4 40.15 28.09 -31.43
CA PRO A 4 39.98 27.22 -30.29
C PRO A 4 38.52 26.74 -30.26
N ALA A 5 38.31 25.43 -30.10
CA ALA A 5 37.01 24.90 -29.76
C ALA A 5 36.54 25.58 -28.46
N ALA A 6 35.37 26.23 -28.52
CA ALA A 6 34.74 26.82 -27.35
C ALA A 6 34.47 25.72 -26.30
N PRO A 7 34.66 25.98 -25.01
CA PRO A 7 34.39 25.00 -23.97
C PRO A 7 32.89 24.70 -23.95
N VAL A 8 32.52 23.44 -24.17
CA VAL A 8 31.15 22.92 -23.98
C VAL A 8 30.92 22.84 -22.47
N ASN A 9 30.53 23.97 -21.89
CA ASN A 9 30.14 24.05 -20.48
C ASN A 9 28.63 24.34 -20.45
N GLN A 10 27.83 23.34 -20.77
CA GLN A 10 26.36 23.43 -20.68
C GLN A 10 25.81 22.15 -20.05
N ASN A 11 25.09 22.32 -18.94
CA ASN A 11 24.49 21.21 -18.21
C ASN A 11 23.59 20.37 -19.13
N PRO A 12 23.65 19.03 -19.03
CA PRO A 12 22.77 18.14 -19.77
C PRO A 12 21.30 18.43 -19.47
N GLU A 13 20.44 18.24 -20.47
CA GLU A 13 19.00 18.41 -20.34
C GLU A 13 18.42 17.31 -19.44
N LYS A 14 17.79 17.69 -18.33
CA LYS A 14 17.14 16.73 -17.42
C LYS A 14 15.77 16.31 -17.95
N ARG A 15 15.51 15.00 -17.99
CA ARG A 15 14.23 14.41 -18.40
C ARG A 15 13.82 13.34 -17.41
N THR A 16 12.56 13.39 -16.97
CA THR A 16 11.96 12.32 -16.14
C THR A 16 11.10 11.45 -17.03
N VAL A 17 11.34 10.14 -16.99
CA VAL A 17 10.70 9.16 -17.86
C VAL A 17 10.23 7.95 -17.07
N VAL A 18 9.24 7.26 -17.62
CA VAL A 18 8.83 5.93 -17.17
C VAL A 18 9.47 4.87 -18.05
N SER A 19 9.72 3.70 -17.48
CA SER A 19 10.26 2.55 -18.21
C SER A 19 9.48 1.31 -17.82
N VAL A 20 8.64 0.84 -18.73
CA VAL A 20 7.63 -0.20 -18.49
C VAL A 20 8.01 -1.51 -19.18
N LEU A 21 8.35 -2.51 -18.38
CA LEU A 21 8.59 -3.88 -18.82
C LEU A 21 7.30 -4.71 -18.76
N ILE A 22 7.05 -5.50 -19.80
CA ILE A 22 5.86 -6.36 -19.89
C ILE A 22 6.30 -7.83 -19.77
N PHE A 23 5.64 -8.56 -18.87
CA PHE A 23 5.82 -9.98 -18.65
C PHE A 23 4.55 -10.76 -19.00
N SER A 24 4.69 -12.08 -19.19
CA SER A 24 3.54 -12.96 -19.38
C SER A 24 2.70 -13.05 -18.11
N SER A 25 1.49 -13.62 -18.21
CA SER A 25 0.62 -13.88 -17.06
C SER A 25 1.24 -14.83 -16.03
N ARG A 26 2.24 -15.62 -16.42
CA ARG A 26 2.98 -16.52 -15.53
C ARG A 26 4.49 -16.39 -15.77
N PRO A 27 5.14 -15.29 -15.33
CA PRO A 27 6.54 -14.97 -15.65
C PRO A 27 7.54 -16.06 -15.22
N TYR A 28 7.16 -16.89 -14.24
CA TYR A 28 8.00 -17.96 -13.68
C TYR A 28 7.62 -19.38 -14.14
N ALA A 29 6.67 -19.53 -15.09
CA ALA A 29 6.13 -20.84 -15.45
C ALA A 29 7.15 -21.80 -16.07
N SER A 30 8.08 -21.28 -16.89
CA SER A 30 9.10 -22.12 -17.54
C SER A 30 10.33 -21.31 -17.90
N LYS A 31 11.51 -21.94 -17.82
CA LYS A 31 12.77 -21.35 -18.31
C LYS A 31 12.91 -21.53 -19.84
N PRO A 32 13.62 -20.62 -20.54
CA PRO A 32 14.15 -19.36 -20.02
C PRO A 32 13.04 -18.37 -19.66
N TYR A 33 13.26 -17.56 -18.62
CA TYR A 33 12.33 -16.50 -18.24
C TYR A 33 12.40 -15.37 -19.25
N ARG A 34 11.26 -14.76 -19.60
CA ARG A 34 11.20 -13.81 -20.69
C ARG A 34 10.53 -12.49 -20.32
N VAL A 35 10.97 -11.44 -21.00
CA VAL A 35 10.39 -10.09 -20.96
C VAL A 35 10.13 -9.62 -22.38
N LEU A 36 9.00 -8.96 -22.60
CA LEU A 36 8.65 -8.41 -23.90
C LEU A 36 9.32 -7.05 -24.08
N LEU A 37 10.08 -6.89 -25.16
CA LEU A 37 10.70 -5.63 -25.57
C LEU A 37 10.20 -5.20 -26.94
N PHE A 38 10.30 -3.91 -27.22
CA PHE A 38 9.79 -3.29 -28.44
C PHE A 38 10.92 -2.67 -29.24
N ARG A 39 10.89 -2.87 -30.55
CA ARG A 39 11.89 -2.34 -31.47
C ARG A 39 11.51 -0.89 -31.82
N ARG A 40 12.29 0.07 -31.31
CA ARG A 40 12.08 1.50 -31.58
C ARG A 40 12.21 1.81 -33.06
N SER A 41 11.29 2.59 -33.61
CA SER A 41 11.27 2.97 -35.02
C SER A 41 12.36 4.00 -35.37
N GLU A 42 12.51 4.32 -36.65
CA GLU A 42 13.40 5.40 -37.08
C GLU A 42 12.79 6.80 -36.86
N LYS A 43 11.49 6.88 -36.52
CA LYS A 43 10.77 8.15 -36.36
C LYS A 43 11.00 8.79 -34.99
N VAL A 44 11.38 8.00 -33.99
CA VAL A 44 11.66 8.50 -32.64
C VAL A 44 12.97 9.28 -32.60
N ARG A 45 13.09 10.17 -31.62
CA ARG A 45 14.24 11.10 -31.53
C ARG A 45 15.52 10.49 -30.97
N THR A 46 15.40 9.48 -30.10
CA THR A 46 16.54 8.85 -29.42
C THR A 46 16.45 7.34 -29.44
N TYR A 47 17.62 6.71 -29.49
CA TYR A 47 17.80 5.25 -29.45
C TYR A 47 17.01 4.51 -30.54
N GLN A 48 17.01 5.07 -31.75
CA GLN A 48 16.37 4.47 -32.92
C GLN A 48 16.88 3.03 -33.14
N LYS A 49 15.99 2.13 -33.55
CA LYS A 49 16.27 0.71 -33.81
C LYS A 49 16.72 -0.12 -32.61
N LYS A 50 16.83 0.45 -31.41
CA LYS A 50 17.13 -0.31 -30.19
C LYS A 50 15.90 -1.03 -29.67
N LEU A 51 16.12 -2.15 -28.98
CA LEU A 51 15.11 -2.77 -28.14
C LEU A 51 14.89 -1.96 -26.86
N ALA A 52 13.64 -1.74 -26.52
CA ALA A 52 13.23 -0.88 -25.43
C ALA A 52 12.04 -1.46 -24.65
N PRO A 53 11.89 -1.09 -23.38
CA PRO A 53 10.59 -1.12 -22.73
C PRO A 53 9.66 -0.08 -23.39
N ILE A 54 8.38 -0.14 -23.04
CA ILE A 54 7.46 0.98 -23.27
C ILE A 54 7.93 2.15 -22.40
N ALA A 55 8.10 3.34 -22.97
CA ALA A 55 8.80 4.42 -22.29
C ALA A 55 8.47 5.80 -22.85
N GLY A 56 8.04 6.69 -21.96
CA GLY A 56 7.82 8.09 -22.30
C GLY A 56 8.02 9.04 -21.12
N SER A 57 7.77 10.32 -21.38
CA SER A 57 8.07 11.37 -20.40
C SER A 57 6.96 11.46 -19.35
N VAL A 58 7.34 11.76 -18.11
CA VAL A 58 6.35 12.19 -17.10
C VAL A 58 6.00 13.65 -17.38
N GLU A 59 4.77 13.88 -17.83
CA GLU A 59 4.24 15.20 -18.19
C GLU A 59 3.68 15.94 -16.96
N ALA A 60 3.39 17.23 -17.10
CA ALA A 60 2.90 18.05 -15.97
C ALA A 60 1.45 17.67 -15.58
N GLU A 61 0.70 17.16 -16.54
CA GLU A 61 -0.67 16.68 -16.41
C GLU A 61 -0.74 15.28 -15.79
N ASP A 62 0.38 14.54 -15.80
CA ASP A 62 0.46 13.24 -15.15
C ASP A 62 0.47 13.41 -13.63
N ARG A 63 -0.52 12.83 -12.96
CA ARG A 63 -0.66 12.91 -11.49
C ARG A 63 0.57 12.37 -10.74
N ASN A 64 1.16 11.30 -11.28
CA ASN A 64 2.35 10.65 -10.75
C ASN A 64 3.01 9.79 -11.84
N PRO A 65 4.22 9.26 -11.62
CA PRO A 65 4.90 8.42 -12.62
C PRO A 65 4.13 7.16 -13.03
N LEU A 66 3.29 6.58 -12.16
CA LEU A 66 2.48 5.41 -12.55
C LEU A 66 1.33 5.81 -13.50
N ALA A 67 0.78 7.02 -13.35
CA ALA A 67 -0.21 7.55 -14.29
C ALA A 67 0.41 7.74 -15.69
N ALA A 68 1.63 8.28 -15.75
CA ALA A 68 2.40 8.36 -17.00
C ALA A 68 2.62 6.96 -17.60
N ALA A 69 3.04 5.97 -16.79
CA ALA A 69 3.23 4.59 -17.26
C ALA A 69 1.96 3.98 -17.88
N TRP A 70 0.78 4.21 -17.27
CA TRP A 70 -0.50 3.76 -17.85
C TRP A 70 -0.88 4.51 -19.13
N ARG A 71 -0.56 5.80 -19.23
CA ARG A 71 -0.78 6.60 -20.44
C ARG A 71 0.08 6.08 -21.58
N GLU A 72 1.39 5.98 -21.38
CA GLU A 72 2.35 5.47 -22.37
C GLU A 72 2.01 4.02 -22.78
N LEU A 73 1.62 3.15 -21.84
CA LEU A 73 1.11 1.81 -22.18
C LEU A 73 -0.07 1.86 -23.14
N ARG A 74 -1.06 2.71 -22.85
CA ARG A 74 -2.24 2.84 -23.70
C ARG A 74 -1.91 3.42 -25.07
N GLU A 75 -1.05 4.43 -25.13
CA GLU A 75 -0.65 5.12 -26.35
C GLU A 75 0.19 4.22 -27.26
N GLU A 76 1.23 3.57 -26.71
CA GLU A 76 2.19 2.78 -27.48
C GLU A 76 1.69 1.36 -27.80
N THR A 77 0.73 0.81 -27.04
CA THR A 77 0.30 -0.60 -27.19
C THR A 77 -1.21 -0.83 -27.28
N GLY A 78 -2.04 0.15 -26.92
CA GLY A 78 -3.48 -0.02 -26.76
C GLY A 78 -3.90 -0.77 -25.49
N PHE A 79 -2.97 -1.21 -24.65
CA PHE A 79 -3.30 -1.91 -23.41
C PHE A 79 -3.86 -0.99 -22.33
N GLY A 80 -4.72 -1.58 -21.50
CA GLY A 80 -5.37 -0.94 -20.36
C GLY A 80 -5.57 -1.96 -19.24
N SER A 81 -6.24 -1.56 -18.17
CA SER A 81 -6.43 -2.39 -16.97
C SER A 81 -7.19 -3.69 -17.22
N GLN A 82 -7.91 -3.81 -18.34
CA GLN A 82 -8.56 -5.05 -18.77
C GLN A 82 -7.59 -6.09 -19.35
N HIS A 83 -6.45 -5.66 -19.91
CA HIS A 83 -5.49 -6.53 -20.60
C HIS A 83 -4.29 -6.89 -19.72
N ILE A 84 -3.86 -5.95 -18.89
CA ILE A 84 -2.61 -6.01 -18.15
C ILE A 84 -2.79 -5.44 -16.75
N GLU A 85 -1.94 -5.82 -15.81
CA GLU A 85 -1.92 -5.29 -14.45
C GLU A 85 -0.51 -4.92 -13.99
N LEU A 86 -0.42 -3.93 -13.10
CA LEU A 86 0.83 -3.57 -12.46
C LEU A 86 1.31 -4.75 -11.63
N TRP A 87 2.48 -5.26 -11.94
CA TRP A 87 3.10 -6.36 -11.21
C TRP A 87 4.10 -5.85 -10.17
N ARG A 88 5.02 -4.96 -10.56
CA ARG A 88 6.03 -4.39 -9.66
C ARG A 88 6.42 -2.96 -10.04
N ARG A 89 6.96 -2.23 -9.09
CA ARG A 89 7.66 -0.96 -9.29
C ARG A 89 9.10 -1.05 -8.78
N GLY A 90 9.99 -0.24 -9.33
CA GLY A 90 11.36 -0.02 -8.85
C GLY A 90 11.51 1.33 -8.16
N SER A 91 12.59 1.51 -7.39
CA SER A 91 12.91 2.77 -6.67
C SER A 91 13.35 3.90 -7.60
N GLY A 92 13.80 3.54 -8.81
CA GLY A 92 14.26 4.44 -9.85
C GLY A 92 15.74 4.78 -9.77
N PHE A 93 16.26 5.29 -10.90
CA PHE A 93 17.68 5.59 -11.09
C PHE A 93 17.91 6.71 -12.10
N GLU A 94 18.99 7.48 -11.90
CA GLU A 94 19.43 8.59 -12.73
C GLU A 94 20.74 8.24 -13.42
N PHE A 95 20.85 8.53 -14.71
CA PHE A 95 22.09 8.42 -15.46
C PHE A 95 22.22 9.54 -16.49
N THR A 96 23.45 9.89 -16.87
CA THR A 96 23.72 10.88 -17.92
C THR A 96 24.22 10.20 -19.18
N ASP A 97 23.62 10.55 -20.30
CA ASP A 97 24.00 10.12 -21.64
C ASP A 97 24.33 11.34 -22.51
N GLU A 98 25.62 11.56 -22.72
CA GLU A 98 26.13 12.65 -23.55
C GLU A 98 25.82 12.44 -25.05
N SER A 99 25.59 11.19 -25.47
CA SER A 99 25.28 10.84 -26.86
C SER A 99 23.80 11.07 -27.22
N ALA A 100 22.93 11.15 -26.21
CA ALA A 100 21.51 11.44 -26.38
C ALA A 100 21.26 12.94 -26.62
N VAL A 101 21.65 13.42 -27.79
CA VAL A 101 21.64 14.86 -28.11
C VAL A 101 20.32 15.33 -28.72
N ARG A 102 19.89 16.56 -28.40
CA ARG A 102 18.89 17.31 -29.18
C ARG A 102 19.53 18.52 -29.86
N GLY A 103 19.23 18.70 -31.15
CA GLY A 103 19.51 19.91 -31.91
C GLY A 103 19.17 19.71 -33.39
N HIS A 104 18.37 20.58 -33.99
CA HIS A 104 18.35 20.70 -35.44
C HIS A 104 19.58 21.46 -35.92
N HIS A 105 19.92 21.37 -37.21
CA HIS A 105 21.03 22.12 -37.83
C HIS A 105 21.03 23.58 -37.34
N GLY A 106 21.99 23.94 -36.48
CA GLY A 106 22.14 25.28 -35.89
C GLY A 106 21.90 25.39 -34.38
N GLU A 107 21.32 24.40 -33.71
CA GLU A 107 21.19 24.36 -32.24
C GLU A 107 22.37 23.66 -31.55
N GLN A 108 22.74 24.15 -30.36
CA GLN A 108 23.84 23.60 -29.57
C GLN A 108 23.49 22.18 -29.07
N GLN A 109 24.34 21.22 -29.43
CA GLN A 109 24.24 19.83 -28.99
C GLN A 109 24.44 19.74 -27.46
N ARG A 110 23.43 19.26 -26.73
CA ARG A 110 23.50 18.97 -25.29
C ARG A 110 23.11 17.52 -25.02
N GLY A 111 23.87 16.84 -24.17
CA GLY A 111 23.53 15.51 -23.63
C GLY A 111 22.28 15.54 -22.75
N ARG A 112 21.83 14.36 -22.29
CA ARG A 112 20.65 14.22 -21.43
C ARG A 112 20.97 13.52 -20.13
N THR A 113 20.33 13.98 -19.06
CA THR A 113 20.27 13.26 -17.79
C THR A 113 18.86 12.70 -17.63
N TRP A 114 18.77 11.37 -17.59
CA TRP A 114 17.52 10.64 -17.51
C TRP A 114 17.25 10.25 -16.06
N LYS A 115 16.11 10.69 -15.54
CA LYS A 115 15.52 10.22 -14.28
C LYS A 115 14.47 9.16 -14.62
N VAL A 116 14.77 7.88 -14.40
CA VAL A 116 13.94 6.75 -14.85
C VAL A 116 13.11 6.16 -13.71
N TRP A 117 11.79 6.00 -13.93
CA TRP A 117 10.87 5.28 -13.05
C TRP A 117 10.50 3.91 -13.63
N PRO A 118 11.05 2.80 -13.09
CA PRO A 118 10.79 1.45 -13.59
C PRO A 118 9.45 0.90 -13.11
N PHE A 119 8.70 0.30 -14.03
CA PHE A 119 7.51 -0.48 -13.73
C PHE A 119 7.53 -1.81 -14.49
N ALA A 120 7.05 -2.86 -13.84
CA ALA A 120 6.77 -4.15 -14.46
C ALA A 120 5.27 -4.37 -14.46
N PHE A 121 4.74 -4.77 -15.60
CA PHE A 121 3.36 -5.16 -15.78
C PHE A 121 3.30 -6.61 -16.26
N ARG A 122 2.23 -7.32 -15.91
CA ARG A 122 1.99 -8.70 -16.38
C ARG A 122 0.67 -8.79 -17.12
N LEU A 123 0.67 -9.51 -18.24
CA LEU A 123 -0.55 -9.80 -18.99
C LEU A 123 -1.53 -10.58 -18.13
N LYS A 124 -2.83 -10.36 -18.31
CA LYS A 124 -3.87 -11.17 -17.64
C LYS A 124 -4.12 -12.49 -18.38
N ASP A 125 -4.07 -12.45 -19.71
CA ASP A 125 -4.29 -13.62 -20.55
C ASP A 125 -3.01 -14.48 -20.69
N VAL A 126 -3.23 -15.78 -20.92
CA VAL A 126 -2.14 -16.72 -21.22
C VAL A 126 -1.81 -16.64 -22.70
N VAL A 127 -0.63 -16.11 -23.01
CA VAL A 127 -0.11 -15.97 -24.37
C VAL A 127 1.17 -16.80 -24.55
N SER A 128 1.44 -17.22 -25.79
CA SER A 128 2.66 -17.95 -26.12
C SER A 128 3.87 -17.02 -26.17
N GLU A 129 4.89 -17.30 -25.35
CA GLU A 129 6.16 -16.56 -25.32
C GLU A 129 7.17 -17.04 -26.39
N ARG A 130 6.69 -17.63 -27.49
CA ARG A 130 7.53 -18.18 -28.57
C ARG A 130 7.26 -17.53 -29.92
N GLY A 131 6.50 -16.43 -29.95
CA GLY A 131 6.21 -15.70 -31.18
C GLY A 131 6.15 -14.18 -30.94
N ASP A 132 6.62 -13.45 -31.93
CA ASP A 132 6.76 -11.98 -31.96
C ASP A 132 5.56 -11.31 -32.66
N ASP A 133 4.42 -12.00 -32.65
CA ASP A 133 3.23 -11.65 -33.41
C ASP A 133 2.32 -10.74 -32.58
N THR A 134 2.34 -9.45 -32.91
CA THR A 134 1.60 -8.40 -32.21
C THR A 134 0.09 -8.66 -32.21
N ALA A 135 -0.45 -9.25 -33.28
CA ALA A 135 -1.87 -9.56 -33.37
C ALA A 135 -2.28 -10.68 -32.39
N LYS A 136 -1.40 -11.67 -32.17
CA LYS A 136 -1.63 -12.73 -31.16
C LYS A 136 -1.53 -12.22 -29.73
N LEU A 137 -0.78 -11.13 -29.52
CA LEU A 137 -0.67 -10.47 -28.23
C LEU A 137 -1.79 -9.43 -28.01
N GLY A 138 -2.61 -9.15 -29.02
CA GLY A 138 -3.65 -8.12 -28.96
C GLY A 138 -3.09 -6.69 -28.90
N LEU A 139 -1.84 -6.48 -29.34
CA LEU A 139 -1.17 -5.18 -29.34
C LEU A 139 -1.64 -4.33 -30.52
N ASN A 140 -1.92 -3.06 -30.26
CA ASN A 140 -2.08 -2.02 -31.26
C ASN A 140 -0.90 -1.04 -31.15
N LEU A 141 0.20 -1.35 -31.86
CA LEU A 141 1.41 -0.54 -31.79
C LEU A 141 1.22 0.79 -32.52
N ASP A 142 1.71 1.85 -31.91
CA ASP A 142 1.75 3.17 -32.53
C ASP A 142 3.01 3.36 -33.41
N TRP A 143 3.31 4.60 -33.79
CA TRP A 143 4.43 4.91 -34.68
C TRP A 143 5.81 4.81 -34.00
N GLU A 144 5.88 4.72 -32.66
CA GLU A 144 7.13 4.66 -31.91
C GLU A 144 7.85 3.32 -32.11
N HIS A 145 7.12 2.25 -32.40
CA HIS A 145 7.67 0.89 -32.51
C HIS A 145 7.36 0.24 -33.85
N THR A 146 8.28 -0.59 -34.33
CA THR A 146 8.09 -1.40 -35.55
C THR A 146 7.68 -2.84 -35.26
N GLY A 147 7.75 -3.27 -34.00
CA GLY A 147 7.43 -4.64 -33.58
C GLY A 147 7.84 -4.90 -32.14
N CYS A 148 7.59 -6.12 -31.66
CA CYS A 148 7.94 -6.58 -30.32
C CYS A 148 8.61 -7.95 -30.37
N GLU A 149 9.48 -8.25 -29.42
CA GLU A 149 10.20 -9.52 -29.33
C GLU A 149 10.29 -9.97 -27.86
N TRP A 150 10.08 -11.27 -27.59
CA TRP A 150 10.34 -11.84 -26.26
C TRP A 150 11.83 -12.13 -26.07
N ARG A 151 12.44 -11.56 -25.03
CA ARG A 151 13.88 -11.71 -24.74
C ARG A 151 14.12 -12.40 -23.41
N ASP A 152 15.20 -13.20 -23.35
CA ASP A 152 15.62 -13.89 -22.14
C ASP A 152 16.12 -12.88 -21.10
N VAL A 153 15.55 -12.97 -19.89
CA VAL A 153 15.92 -12.15 -18.73
C VAL A 153 17.40 -12.32 -18.40
N ASP A 154 17.93 -13.55 -18.48
CA ASP A 154 19.34 -13.81 -18.15
C ASP A 154 20.28 -13.25 -19.23
N GLU A 155 19.86 -13.18 -20.50
CA GLU A 155 20.67 -12.53 -21.54
C GLU A 155 20.87 -11.04 -21.28
N ILE A 156 19.82 -10.36 -20.80
CA ILE A 156 19.86 -8.94 -20.46
C ILE A 156 20.70 -8.73 -19.20
N LYS A 157 20.44 -9.47 -18.12
CA LYS A 157 21.16 -9.34 -16.84
C LYS A 157 22.66 -9.57 -16.98
N HIS A 158 23.08 -10.53 -17.83
CA HIS A 158 24.49 -10.82 -18.08
C HIS A 158 25.11 -9.98 -19.21
N GLY A 159 24.41 -8.97 -19.70
CA GLY A 159 24.96 -8.01 -20.65
C GLY A 159 25.06 -8.47 -22.10
N LYS A 160 24.56 -9.67 -22.46
CA LYS A 160 24.79 -10.29 -23.77
C LYS A 160 24.18 -9.50 -24.92
N ILE A 161 23.08 -8.79 -24.65
CA ILE A 161 22.25 -8.14 -25.69
C ILE A 161 22.16 -6.61 -25.51
N LEU A 162 22.84 -6.04 -24.52
CA LEU A 162 22.72 -4.62 -24.18
C LEU A 162 23.18 -3.69 -25.30
N HIS A 163 24.11 -4.14 -26.14
CA HIS A 163 24.52 -3.41 -27.33
C HIS A 163 23.37 -3.17 -28.32
N ASP A 164 22.31 -3.99 -28.30
CA ASP A 164 21.10 -3.85 -29.13
C ASP A 164 19.93 -3.17 -28.37
N CYS A 165 20.11 -2.87 -27.09
CA CYS A 165 19.07 -2.30 -26.23
C CYS A 165 19.27 -0.80 -25.99
N VAL A 166 18.23 -0.14 -25.45
CA VAL A 166 18.37 1.20 -24.86
C VAL A 166 19.32 1.18 -23.66
N PRO A 167 19.99 2.31 -23.34
CA PRO A 167 20.91 2.37 -22.22
C PRO A 167 20.26 1.96 -20.90
N LYS A 168 21.03 1.27 -20.05
CA LYS A 168 20.65 0.89 -18.68
C LYS A 168 19.40 0.01 -18.58
N LEU A 169 19.05 -0.73 -19.63
CA LEU A 169 17.95 -1.71 -19.59
C LEU A 169 18.17 -2.77 -18.50
N GLU A 170 19.43 -3.20 -18.30
CA GLU A 170 19.84 -4.13 -17.25
C GLU A 170 19.53 -3.60 -15.84
N VAL A 171 19.60 -2.28 -15.64
CA VAL A 171 19.28 -1.64 -14.37
C VAL A 171 17.76 -1.65 -14.16
N THR A 172 16.99 -1.22 -15.15
CA THR A 172 15.52 -1.29 -15.13
C THR A 172 15.06 -2.71 -14.80
N LEU A 173 15.62 -3.70 -15.49
CA LEU A 173 15.28 -5.11 -15.26
C LEU A 173 15.70 -5.57 -13.86
N SER A 174 16.88 -5.19 -13.38
CA SER A 174 17.38 -5.59 -12.05
C SER A 174 16.58 -4.98 -10.90
N GLN A 175 16.00 -3.79 -11.08
CA GLN A 175 15.10 -3.18 -10.09
C GLN A 175 13.69 -3.82 -10.06
N LEU A 176 13.32 -4.65 -11.04
CA LEU A 176 11.97 -5.20 -11.19
C LEU A 176 11.93 -6.73 -11.11
N TRP A 177 12.98 -7.39 -11.59
CA TRP A 177 13.06 -8.84 -11.65
C TRP A 177 13.59 -9.42 -10.34
N ILE A 178 12.73 -10.19 -9.68
CA ILE A 178 13.08 -10.96 -8.49
C ILE A 178 13.27 -12.42 -8.91
N ASP A 179 14.41 -13.00 -8.53
CA ASP A 179 14.71 -14.41 -8.81
C ASP A 179 13.73 -15.32 -8.03
N PRO A 180 13.02 -16.25 -8.68
CA PRO A 180 12.05 -17.12 -8.01
C PRO A 180 12.68 -18.10 -6.99
N GLY A 181 14.00 -18.30 -7.02
CA GLY A 181 14.75 -19.04 -6.00
C GLY A 181 15.22 -18.20 -4.80
N SER A 182 15.03 -16.88 -4.81
CA SER A 182 15.53 -15.99 -3.76
C SER A 182 14.76 -16.09 -2.44
N VAL A 183 15.38 -15.63 -1.35
CA VAL A 183 14.68 -15.39 -0.07
C VAL A 183 13.56 -14.35 -0.27
N LEU A 184 13.84 -13.24 -0.96
CA LEU A 184 12.86 -12.19 -1.21
C LEU A 184 11.60 -12.70 -1.92
N TYR A 185 11.74 -13.55 -2.96
CA TYR A 185 10.58 -14.11 -3.65
C TYR A 185 9.67 -14.89 -2.70
N ARG A 186 10.25 -15.78 -1.88
CA ARG A 186 9.50 -16.58 -0.91
C ARG A 186 8.79 -15.70 0.12
N GLU A 187 9.46 -14.68 0.63
CA GLU A 187 8.88 -13.77 1.61
C GLU A 187 7.77 -12.88 1.01
N LEU A 188 7.91 -12.46 -0.25
CA LEU A 188 6.83 -11.77 -0.97
C LEU A 188 5.63 -12.68 -1.19
N GLU A 189 5.84 -13.92 -1.60
CA GLU A 189 4.78 -14.90 -1.81
C GLU A 189 4.00 -15.18 -0.50
N VAL A 190 4.70 -15.27 0.63
CA VAL A 190 4.07 -15.38 1.96
C VAL A 190 3.16 -14.18 2.26
N LEU A 191 3.61 -12.95 1.96
CA LEU A 191 2.81 -11.74 2.20
C LEU A 191 1.67 -11.56 1.19
N GLU A 192 1.87 -11.95 -0.08
CA GLU A 192 0.89 -11.81 -1.16
C GLU A 192 -0.29 -12.79 -0.98
N LEU A 193 -0.01 -14.03 -0.58
CA LEU A 193 -1.01 -15.09 -0.38
C LEU A 193 -1.71 -15.04 0.98
N ASP A 194 -1.31 -14.13 1.87
CA ASP A 194 -1.94 -13.97 3.17
C ASP A 194 -3.23 -13.14 3.07
N HIS A 195 -4.36 -13.83 3.20
CA HIS A 195 -5.69 -13.23 3.25
C HIS A 195 -6.35 -13.33 4.64
N GLU A 196 -5.63 -13.82 5.64
CA GLU A 196 -6.14 -14.03 6.99
C GLU A 196 -5.76 -12.88 7.92
N HIS A 197 -4.55 -12.34 7.74
CA HIS A 197 -3.99 -11.32 8.60
C HIS A 197 -4.34 -9.89 8.16
N GLY A 198 -4.54 -9.02 9.15
CA GLY A 198 -4.75 -7.60 8.96
C GLY A 198 -3.44 -6.85 8.69
N ALA A 199 -3.56 -5.56 8.37
CA ALA A 199 -2.43 -4.72 7.96
C ALA A 199 -1.26 -4.69 8.96
N ARG A 200 -1.56 -4.69 10.26
CA ARG A 200 -0.54 -4.65 11.34
C ARG A 200 0.24 -5.95 11.42
N GLU A 201 -0.44 -7.09 11.35
CA GLU A 201 0.19 -8.40 11.34
C GLU A 201 1.07 -8.56 10.09
N LEU A 202 0.55 -8.22 8.91
CA LEU A 202 1.29 -8.23 7.65
C LEU A 202 2.51 -7.31 7.69
N ALA A 203 2.39 -6.10 8.23
CA ALA A 203 3.52 -5.19 8.41
C ALA A 203 4.57 -5.76 9.38
N THR A 204 4.14 -6.52 10.40
CA THR A 204 5.06 -7.21 11.32
C THR A 204 5.77 -8.38 10.62
N MET A 205 5.04 -9.16 9.83
CA MET A 205 5.62 -10.22 8.99
C MET A 205 6.62 -9.67 7.99
N ALA A 206 6.34 -8.52 7.36
CA ALA A 206 7.27 -7.87 6.43
C ALA A 206 8.58 -7.45 7.12
N VAL A 207 8.52 -6.96 8.36
CA VAL A 207 9.72 -6.67 9.15
C VAL A 207 10.45 -7.96 9.56
N MET A 208 9.73 -9.05 9.85
CA MET A 208 10.36 -10.36 10.07
C MET A 208 11.04 -10.89 8.79
N SER A 209 10.49 -10.61 7.61
CA SER A 209 11.13 -10.93 6.33
C SER A 209 12.43 -10.14 6.13
N LEU A 210 12.52 -8.90 6.62
CA LEU A 210 13.78 -8.14 6.61
C LEU A 210 14.89 -8.85 7.39
N LEU A 211 14.58 -9.47 8.54
CA LEU A 211 15.58 -10.25 9.29
C LEU A 211 16.15 -11.39 8.45
N LYS A 212 15.29 -12.20 7.82
CA LYS A 212 15.70 -13.32 6.97
C LYS A 212 16.50 -12.87 5.75
N ILE A 213 16.13 -11.74 5.17
CA ILE A 213 16.85 -11.15 4.04
C ILE A 213 18.24 -10.68 4.48
N LEU A 214 18.34 -10.00 5.62
CA LEU A 214 19.61 -9.53 6.16
C LEU A 214 20.57 -10.70 6.45
N GLU A 215 20.08 -11.76 7.10
CA GLU A 215 20.83 -13.00 7.37
C GLU A 215 21.35 -13.65 6.08
N ASN A 216 20.55 -13.67 5.02
CA ASN A 216 20.96 -14.25 3.74
C ASN A 216 22.00 -13.36 3.02
N LEU A 217 21.81 -12.04 3.00
CA LEU A 217 22.72 -11.14 2.31
C LEU A 217 24.08 -11.05 2.99
N GLU A 218 24.13 -11.07 4.33
CA GLU A 218 25.38 -11.08 5.10
C GLU A 218 26.33 -12.21 4.67
N GLN A 219 25.79 -13.38 4.33
CA GLN A 219 26.60 -14.53 3.88
C GLN A 219 27.25 -14.36 2.51
N HIS A 220 26.77 -13.39 1.70
CA HIS A 220 27.14 -13.24 0.30
C HIS A 220 27.72 -11.85 -0.03
N ALA A 221 27.57 -10.86 0.85
CA ALA A 221 27.98 -9.50 0.59
C ALA A 221 29.51 -9.33 0.61
N GLU A 222 30.02 -8.52 -0.32
CA GLU A 222 31.44 -8.20 -0.41
C GLU A 222 31.89 -7.24 0.71
N ASP A 223 31.05 -6.25 1.01
CA ASP A 223 31.25 -5.26 2.08
C ASP A 223 29.91 -4.74 2.63
N THR A 224 29.96 -3.90 3.67
CA THR A 224 28.77 -3.33 4.32
C THR A 224 28.01 -2.33 3.45
N ALA A 225 28.67 -1.67 2.50
CA ALA A 225 28.02 -0.72 1.60
C ALA A 225 27.20 -1.45 0.53
N ALA A 226 27.76 -2.51 -0.06
CA ALA A 226 27.07 -3.43 -0.97
C ALA A 226 25.91 -4.13 -0.25
N LEU A 227 26.15 -4.64 0.96
CA LEU A 227 25.10 -5.20 1.82
C LEU A 227 23.94 -4.22 2.01
N TRP A 228 24.23 -2.97 2.40
CA TRP A 228 23.20 -1.96 2.63
C TRP A 228 22.44 -1.57 1.36
N LYS A 229 23.13 -1.50 0.22
CA LYS A 229 22.53 -1.24 -1.08
C LYS A 229 21.52 -2.34 -1.44
N ASP A 230 21.96 -3.59 -1.42
CA ASP A 230 21.12 -4.74 -1.78
C ASP A 230 19.98 -4.93 -0.79
N PHE A 231 20.26 -4.75 0.50
CA PHE A 231 19.25 -4.84 1.55
C PHE A 231 18.13 -3.82 1.37
N ARG A 232 18.47 -2.56 1.07
CA ARG A 232 17.47 -1.51 0.78
C ARG A 232 16.68 -1.80 -0.48
N GLN A 233 17.31 -2.33 -1.52
CA GLN A 233 16.61 -2.72 -2.74
C GLN A 233 15.57 -3.83 -2.47
N GLN A 234 15.93 -4.85 -1.69
CA GLN A 234 14.98 -5.91 -1.31
C GLN A 234 13.88 -5.40 -0.37
N ALA A 235 14.23 -4.52 0.58
CA ALA A 235 13.26 -3.86 1.46
C ALA A 235 12.25 -3.00 0.68
N PHE A 236 12.68 -2.35 -0.41
CA PHE A 236 11.78 -1.62 -1.31
C PHE A 236 10.72 -2.55 -1.91
N HIS A 237 11.11 -3.75 -2.33
CA HIS A 237 10.15 -4.72 -2.85
C HIS A 237 9.15 -5.18 -1.79
N LEU A 238 9.60 -5.45 -0.56
CA LEU A 238 8.68 -5.75 0.53
C LEU A 238 7.71 -4.58 0.79
N ALA A 239 8.17 -3.33 0.71
CA ALA A 239 7.36 -2.14 0.99
C ALA A 239 6.30 -1.86 -0.07
N PHE A 240 6.61 -2.08 -1.34
CA PHE A 240 5.79 -1.57 -2.45
C PHE A 240 5.25 -2.63 -3.41
N ASN A 241 5.75 -3.86 -3.31
CA ASN A 241 5.43 -4.95 -4.25
C ASN A 241 4.88 -6.21 -3.55
N SER A 242 4.62 -6.16 -2.24
CA SER A 242 4.02 -7.28 -1.48
C SER A 242 2.49 -7.29 -1.57
N ARG A 243 1.82 -6.26 -1.04
CA ARG A 243 0.35 -6.18 -0.99
C ARG A 243 -0.15 -4.73 -1.06
N PRO A 244 -0.58 -4.24 -2.24
CA PRO A 244 -0.93 -2.83 -2.44
C PRO A 244 -2.01 -2.28 -1.50
N SER A 245 -3.06 -3.06 -1.20
CA SER A 245 -4.17 -2.64 -0.32
C SER A 245 -3.72 -2.38 1.13
N MET A 246 -2.61 -2.99 1.57
CA MET A 246 -2.02 -2.82 2.89
C MET A 246 -0.70 -2.01 2.87
N GLY A 247 -0.40 -1.37 1.74
CA GLY A 247 0.91 -0.79 1.47
C GLY A 247 1.35 0.31 2.46
N ALA A 248 0.42 1.10 3.02
CA ALA A 248 0.77 2.16 3.97
C ALA A 248 1.40 1.61 5.26
N ALA A 249 0.77 0.59 5.86
CA ALA A 249 1.28 -0.04 7.09
C ALA A 249 2.62 -0.74 6.84
N ILE A 250 2.72 -1.51 5.74
CA ILE A 250 3.92 -2.27 5.39
C ILE A 250 5.09 -1.32 5.11
N SER A 251 4.89 -0.30 4.26
CA SER A 251 5.94 0.66 3.94
C SER A 251 6.38 1.47 5.15
N SER A 252 5.45 1.96 5.98
CA SER A 252 5.78 2.67 7.23
C SER A 252 6.63 1.80 8.17
N ALA A 253 6.24 0.53 8.35
CA ALA A 253 6.98 -0.40 9.20
C ALA A 253 8.40 -0.66 8.69
N ILE A 254 8.54 -0.88 7.38
CA ILE A 254 9.84 -1.14 6.74
C ILE A 254 10.76 0.08 6.85
N VAL A 255 10.30 1.28 6.52
CA VAL A 255 11.19 2.47 6.57
C VAL A 255 11.61 2.82 7.99
N ARG A 256 10.74 2.61 8.98
CA ARG A 256 11.10 2.78 10.39
C ARG A 256 12.13 1.74 10.82
N ALA A 257 11.97 0.50 10.40
CA ALA A 257 12.95 -0.57 10.63
C ALA A 257 14.32 -0.23 9.99
N LEU A 258 14.33 0.23 8.74
CA LEU A 258 15.55 0.66 8.05
C LEU A 258 16.22 1.83 8.77
N LYS A 259 15.46 2.84 9.19
CA LYS A 259 15.97 3.98 9.95
C LYS A 259 16.64 3.56 11.26
N GLU A 260 16.06 2.59 11.98
CA GLU A 260 16.61 2.14 13.26
C GLU A 260 17.98 1.46 13.11
N ILE A 261 18.22 0.75 12.00
CA ILE A 261 19.46 -0.02 11.80
C ILE A 261 20.51 0.68 10.92
N GLN A 262 20.10 1.68 10.14
CA GLN A 262 21.00 2.40 9.24
C GLN A 262 22.29 2.91 9.92
N PRO A 263 22.26 3.49 11.14
CA PRO A 263 23.49 3.95 11.81
C PRO A 263 24.50 2.83 12.08
N MET A 264 24.04 1.62 12.37
CA MET A 264 24.91 0.47 12.65
C MET A 264 25.60 0.02 11.37
N ILE A 265 24.82 -0.15 10.29
CA ILE A 265 25.35 -0.67 9.03
C ILE A 265 26.34 0.32 8.39
N ILE A 266 26.10 1.63 8.51
CA ILE A 266 27.01 2.67 8.01
C ILE A 266 28.32 2.74 8.83
N ALA A 267 28.29 2.40 10.12
CA ALA A 267 29.49 2.43 10.96
C ALA A 267 30.57 1.42 10.51
N ALA A 268 30.19 0.42 9.69
CA ALA A 268 31.08 -0.59 9.12
C ALA A 268 31.91 -1.36 10.17
N ASP A 269 31.35 -1.52 11.39
CA ASP A 269 31.91 -2.35 12.46
C ASP A 269 31.69 -3.84 12.13
N PRO A 270 32.68 -4.73 12.37
CA PRO A 270 32.48 -6.18 12.31
C PRO A 270 31.22 -6.70 13.03
N GLU A 271 30.78 -6.07 14.12
CA GLU A 271 29.58 -6.46 14.88
C GLU A 271 28.29 -5.74 14.42
N ALA A 272 28.37 -4.84 13.44
CA ALA A 272 27.27 -3.98 13.01
C ALA A 272 26.03 -4.76 12.53
N VAL A 273 26.24 -5.86 11.81
CA VAL A 273 25.15 -6.66 11.25
C VAL A 273 24.40 -7.41 12.35
N ASP A 274 25.11 -7.92 13.36
CA ASP A 274 24.49 -8.57 14.52
C ASP A 274 23.73 -7.57 15.40
N GLU A 275 24.26 -6.36 15.61
CA GLU A 275 23.49 -5.30 16.31
C GLU A 275 22.24 -4.93 15.51
N ALA A 276 22.33 -4.81 14.18
CA ALA A 276 21.19 -4.54 13.32
C ALA A 276 20.11 -5.64 13.43
N LYS A 277 20.49 -6.92 13.45
CA LYS A 277 19.55 -8.04 13.67
C LYS A 277 18.88 -7.95 15.04
N GLN A 278 19.64 -7.71 16.12
CA GLN A 278 19.07 -7.55 17.46
C GLN A 278 18.07 -6.39 17.54
N ARG A 279 18.36 -5.29 16.86
CA ARG A 279 17.49 -4.10 16.80
C ARG A 279 16.22 -4.35 16.02
N LEU A 280 16.30 -5.04 14.88
CA LEU A 280 15.13 -5.50 14.14
C LEU A 280 14.27 -6.45 14.97
N GLN A 281 14.86 -7.41 15.68
CA GLN A 281 14.14 -8.31 16.58
C GLN A 281 13.43 -7.54 17.70
N ALA A 282 14.12 -6.57 18.31
CA ALA A 282 13.51 -5.70 19.33
C ALA A 282 12.39 -4.84 18.74
N TYR A 283 12.51 -4.37 17.50
CA TYR A 283 11.47 -3.64 16.79
C TYR A 283 10.24 -4.53 16.56
N VAL A 284 10.41 -5.77 16.07
CA VAL A 284 9.33 -6.76 15.92
C VAL A 284 8.62 -7.01 17.26
N ALA A 285 9.37 -7.18 18.36
CA ALA A 285 8.80 -7.36 19.69
C ALA A 285 7.95 -6.15 20.12
N ARG A 286 8.43 -4.91 19.91
CA ARG A 286 7.66 -3.69 20.20
C ARG A 286 6.39 -3.60 19.36
N ARG A 287 6.43 -4.01 18.09
CA ARG A 287 5.24 -4.04 17.22
C ARG A 287 4.15 -4.98 17.75
N GLY A 288 4.54 -6.08 18.39
CA GLY A 288 3.62 -6.99 19.07
C GLY A 288 2.78 -6.31 20.17
N GLU A 289 3.29 -5.23 20.77
CA GLU A 289 2.63 -4.52 21.87
C GLU A 289 1.75 -3.34 21.43
N ILE A 290 1.81 -2.93 20.15
CA ILE A 290 1.07 -1.76 19.62
C ILE A 290 -0.44 -1.90 19.90
N SER A 291 -1.04 -3.06 19.65
CA SER A 291 -2.48 -3.25 19.85
C SER A 291 -2.90 -3.06 21.32
N LYS A 292 -2.06 -3.49 22.27
CA LYS A 292 -2.29 -3.28 23.70
C LYS A 292 -2.17 -1.80 24.06
N GLN A 293 -1.21 -1.09 23.48
CA GLN A 293 -1.04 0.35 23.69
C GLN A 293 -2.25 1.13 23.16
N VAL A 294 -2.71 0.85 21.93
CA VAL A 294 -3.96 1.46 21.39
C VAL A 294 -5.14 1.19 22.32
N SER A 295 -5.26 -0.05 22.83
CA SER A 295 -6.34 -0.45 23.74
C SER A 295 -6.29 0.32 25.07
N ALA A 296 -5.10 0.53 25.62
CA ALA A 296 -4.90 1.36 26.80
C ALA A 296 -5.27 2.83 26.54
N GLN A 297 -4.83 3.41 25.42
CA GLN A 297 -5.17 4.79 25.04
C GLN A 297 -6.67 5.00 24.82
N PHE A 298 -7.35 4.00 24.25
CA PHE A 298 -8.81 4.03 24.13
C PHE A 298 -9.51 3.96 25.50
N SER A 299 -9.00 3.16 26.43
CA SER A 299 -9.54 3.08 27.79
C SER A 299 -9.38 4.43 28.51
N ASP A 300 -8.22 5.07 28.40
CA ASP A 300 -7.97 6.42 28.91
C ASP A 300 -8.91 7.46 28.27
N PHE A 301 -9.16 7.34 26.96
CA PHE A 301 -10.08 8.21 26.24
C PHE A 301 -11.51 8.09 26.79
N LEU A 302 -12.01 6.87 27.01
CA LEU A 302 -13.33 6.63 27.58
C LEU A 302 -13.43 7.21 29.00
N GLN A 303 -12.42 7.00 29.85
CA GLN A 303 -12.39 7.57 31.20
C GLN A 303 -12.39 9.09 31.20
N LYS A 304 -11.64 9.73 30.31
CA LYS A 304 -11.62 11.21 30.21
C LYS A 304 -12.95 11.77 29.69
N SER A 305 -13.60 11.06 28.78
CA SER A 305 -14.82 11.51 28.10
C SER A 305 -16.10 11.24 28.92
N PHE A 306 -16.14 10.11 29.64
CA PHE A 306 -17.34 9.61 30.30
C PHE A 306 -17.14 9.31 31.80
N GLY A 307 -15.93 9.39 32.33
CA GLY A 307 -15.65 9.17 33.74
C GLY A 307 -16.32 10.21 34.63
N SER A 308 -16.90 9.74 35.74
CA SER A 308 -17.65 10.56 36.70
C SER A 308 -16.76 11.62 37.34
N LYS A 309 -17.03 12.91 37.07
CA LYS A 309 -16.42 14.05 37.80
C LYS A 309 -17.23 14.52 39.02
N ALA A 310 -18.35 13.88 39.35
CA ALA A 310 -19.26 14.35 40.39
C ALA A 310 -19.35 13.36 41.57
N PRO A 311 -19.10 13.80 42.82
CA PRO A 311 -19.32 12.97 44.02
C PRO A 311 -20.81 12.71 44.34
N ASP A 312 -21.75 13.41 43.69
CA ASP A 312 -23.15 13.54 44.13
C ASP A 312 -24.22 13.12 43.09
N GLN A 313 -23.85 12.41 42.02
CA GLN A 313 -24.87 11.75 41.18
C GLN A 313 -24.97 10.29 41.57
N GLU A 314 -26.19 9.86 41.92
CA GLU A 314 -26.55 8.48 42.27
C GLU A 314 -25.83 7.47 41.37
N LEU A 315 -25.32 6.39 41.98
CA LEU A 315 -24.61 5.25 41.38
C LEU A 315 -25.45 4.49 40.33
N GLY A 316 -25.93 5.17 39.30
CA GLY A 316 -26.45 4.57 38.09
C GLY A 316 -25.29 4.20 37.19
N GLN A 317 -25.15 2.90 36.90
CA GLN A 317 -24.17 2.39 35.95
C GLN A 317 -24.46 2.99 34.56
N ARG A 318 -23.74 4.04 34.16
CA ARG A 318 -23.97 4.73 32.87
C ARG A 318 -23.59 3.78 31.73
N THR A 319 -24.56 3.38 30.91
CA THR A 319 -24.32 2.62 29.69
C THR A 319 -23.89 3.56 28.57
N ILE A 320 -22.70 3.36 28.01
CA ILE A 320 -22.22 4.07 26.81
C ILE A 320 -22.81 3.39 25.58
N LYS A 321 -23.46 4.14 24.71
CA LYS A 321 -24.02 3.64 23.45
C LYS A 321 -23.04 3.90 22.31
N ILE A 322 -22.60 2.83 21.68
CA ILE A 322 -21.59 2.87 20.63
C ILE A 322 -22.19 2.33 19.34
N LEU A 323 -22.07 3.07 18.23
CA LEU A 323 -22.34 2.58 16.88
C LEU A 323 -21.01 2.22 16.20
N THR A 324 -20.95 1.08 15.54
CA THR A 324 -19.82 0.65 14.71
C THR A 324 -20.31 -0.12 13.49
N LEU A 325 -19.40 -0.39 12.57
CA LEU A 325 -19.59 -1.24 11.41
C LEU A 325 -18.33 -2.06 11.12
N SER A 326 -18.47 -3.05 10.26
CA SER A 326 -17.42 -3.98 9.86
C SER A 326 -16.86 -4.79 11.04
N ALA A 327 -15.72 -5.45 10.81
CA ALA A 327 -15.02 -6.27 11.79
C ALA A 327 -13.61 -5.74 12.07
N SER A 328 -13.50 -4.58 12.72
CA SER A 328 -12.19 -4.05 13.12
C SER A 328 -11.59 -4.82 14.31
N SER A 329 -10.45 -5.47 14.09
CA SER A 329 -9.70 -6.14 15.16
C SER A 329 -9.22 -5.16 16.23
N THR A 330 -8.81 -3.94 15.83
CA THR A 330 -8.38 -2.87 16.74
C THR A 330 -9.52 -2.41 17.64
N ILE A 331 -10.72 -2.18 17.10
CA ILE A 331 -11.91 -1.85 17.91
C ILE A 331 -12.26 -3.00 18.85
N ARG A 332 -12.20 -4.26 18.38
CA ARG A 332 -12.47 -5.44 19.21
C ARG A 332 -11.58 -5.48 20.44
N ALA A 333 -10.26 -5.37 20.22
CA ALA A 333 -9.25 -5.44 21.27
C ALA A 333 -9.42 -4.28 22.26
N ALA A 334 -9.62 -3.06 21.75
CA ALA A 334 -9.80 -1.87 22.55
C ALA A 334 -11.07 -1.95 23.42
N LEU A 335 -12.20 -2.40 22.87
CA LEU A 335 -13.44 -2.57 23.60
C LEU A 335 -13.34 -3.62 24.71
N LEU A 336 -12.78 -4.79 24.41
CA LEU A 336 -12.59 -5.85 25.39
C LEU A 336 -11.64 -5.41 26.50
N SER A 337 -10.53 -4.76 26.15
CA SER A 337 -9.59 -4.20 27.13
C SER A 337 -10.26 -3.15 28.02
N ALA A 338 -11.06 -2.24 27.47
CA ALA A 338 -11.75 -1.22 28.26
C ALA A 338 -12.74 -1.86 29.25
N LEU A 339 -13.49 -2.87 28.83
CA LEU A 339 -14.38 -3.64 29.70
C LEU A 339 -13.62 -4.44 30.76
N ASP A 340 -12.41 -4.89 30.47
CA ASP A 340 -11.55 -5.59 31.44
C ASP A 340 -10.99 -4.63 32.49
N THR A 341 -10.51 -3.46 32.05
CA THR A 341 -9.89 -2.43 32.90
C THR A 341 -10.91 -1.75 33.81
N ASP A 342 -12.11 -1.45 33.30
CA ASP A 342 -13.19 -0.82 34.07
C ASP A 342 -14.38 -1.78 34.23
N LYS A 343 -14.53 -2.33 35.44
CA LYS A 343 -15.64 -3.24 35.76
C LYS A 343 -16.98 -2.52 35.93
N THR A 344 -16.99 -1.20 36.07
CA THR A 344 -18.20 -0.37 36.15
C THR A 344 -18.74 -0.01 34.77
N LEU A 345 -17.87 0.00 33.75
CA LEU A 345 -18.23 0.29 32.37
C LEU A 345 -19.29 -0.70 31.85
N SER A 346 -20.39 -0.14 31.34
CA SER A 346 -21.46 -0.84 30.63
C SER A 346 -21.58 -0.26 29.23
N VAL A 347 -21.70 -1.11 28.20
CA VAL A 347 -21.72 -0.73 26.78
C VAL A 347 -22.92 -1.36 26.09
N GLU A 348 -23.65 -0.54 25.33
CA GLU A 348 -24.56 -1.00 24.29
C GLU A 348 -23.89 -0.79 22.93
N LEU A 349 -23.47 -1.87 22.31
CA LEU A 349 -22.79 -1.89 21.02
C LEU A 349 -23.80 -2.17 19.90
N ARG A 350 -24.02 -1.17 19.06
CA ARG A 350 -24.87 -1.22 17.87
C ARG A 350 -23.99 -1.44 16.66
N ILE A 351 -24.20 -2.53 15.93
CA ILE A 351 -23.36 -2.97 14.82
C ILE A 351 -24.19 -2.96 13.54
N LEU A 352 -23.69 -2.26 12.52
CA LEU A 352 -24.19 -2.41 11.15
C LEU A 352 -23.57 -3.66 10.52
N GLU A 353 -24.39 -4.53 9.92
CA GLU A 353 -23.96 -5.86 9.45
C GLU A 353 -22.84 -5.83 8.42
N SER A 354 -22.73 -4.75 7.63
CA SER A 354 -21.71 -4.50 6.60
C SER A 354 -21.80 -5.47 5.43
N ARG A 355 -22.75 -5.22 4.54
CA ARG A 355 -22.85 -5.93 3.25
C ARG A 355 -21.65 -5.59 2.34
N PRO A 356 -21.24 -6.51 1.44
CA PRO A 356 -21.87 -7.80 1.14
C PRO A 356 -21.46 -8.98 2.04
N LEU A 357 -20.29 -8.92 2.68
CA LEU A 357 -19.69 -10.07 3.39
C LEU A 357 -20.16 -10.25 4.84
N ASN A 358 -20.99 -9.32 5.31
CA ASN A 358 -21.58 -9.30 6.65
C ASN A 358 -20.51 -9.31 7.75
N GLU A 359 -19.43 -8.54 7.58
CA GLU A 359 -18.33 -8.49 8.55
C GLU A 359 -18.80 -8.07 9.94
N GLY A 360 -19.78 -7.16 10.05
CA GLY A 360 -20.36 -6.77 11.35
C GLY A 360 -21.04 -7.93 12.08
N ALA A 361 -21.63 -8.89 11.36
CA ALA A 361 -22.16 -10.11 11.97
C ALA A 361 -21.03 -11.00 12.52
N LYS A 362 -19.93 -11.17 11.77
CA LYS A 362 -18.72 -11.87 12.22
C LYS A 362 -18.07 -11.19 13.42
N PHE A 363 -18.13 -9.86 13.49
CA PHE A 363 -17.65 -9.09 14.63
C PHE A 363 -18.45 -9.40 15.90
N ALA A 364 -19.79 -9.47 15.79
CA ALA A 364 -20.65 -9.87 16.89
C ALA A 364 -20.36 -11.31 17.34
N GLU A 365 -20.23 -12.24 16.40
CA GLU A 365 -19.84 -13.64 16.66
C GLU A 365 -18.53 -13.71 17.45
N ALA A 366 -17.47 -13.05 16.97
CA ALA A 366 -16.16 -13.04 17.61
C ALA A 366 -16.18 -12.46 19.04
N LEU A 367 -17.02 -11.45 19.31
CA LEU A 367 -17.21 -10.91 20.66
C LEU A 367 -17.94 -11.91 21.57
N THR A 368 -18.98 -12.58 21.06
CA THR A 368 -19.74 -13.56 21.84
C THR A 368 -18.92 -14.82 22.13
N ASP A 369 -18.11 -15.29 21.18
CA ASP A 369 -17.20 -16.42 21.36
C ASP A 369 -16.15 -16.12 22.43
N GLU A 370 -15.56 -14.93 22.37
CA GLU A 370 -14.58 -14.50 23.36
C GLU A 370 -15.19 -14.36 24.76
N ALA A 371 -16.43 -13.84 24.86
CA ALA A 371 -17.16 -13.81 26.12
C ALA A 371 -17.41 -15.23 26.67
N MET A 372 -17.85 -16.17 25.83
CA MET A 372 -18.06 -17.57 26.22
C MET A 372 -16.76 -18.25 26.68
N ARG A 373 -15.65 -18.01 25.96
CA ARG A 373 -14.33 -18.57 26.30
C ARG A 373 -13.87 -18.13 27.68
N ARG A 374 -14.09 -16.86 28.05
CA ARG A 374 -13.72 -16.28 29.35
C ARG A 374 -14.61 -16.75 30.50
N CYS A 375 -15.89 -17.02 30.24
CA CYS A 375 -16.78 -17.62 31.26
C CYS A 375 -16.32 -19.02 31.69
N LYS A 376 -15.77 -19.81 30.74
CA LYS A 376 -15.29 -21.18 31.02
C LYS A 376 -13.99 -21.22 31.83
N SER A 377 -13.21 -20.13 31.89
CA SER A 377 -11.94 -20.08 32.63
C SER A 377 -12.07 -19.85 34.14
N GLY A 378 -13.29 -19.79 34.69
CA GLY A 378 -13.53 -19.86 36.14
C GLY A 378 -13.52 -18.54 36.93
N ASP A 379 -13.50 -17.38 36.26
CA ASP A 379 -13.64 -16.07 36.90
C ASP A 379 -15.14 -15.76 37.11
N THR A 380 -15.59 -15.75 38.36
CA THR A 380 -17.02 -15.81 38.75
C THR A 380 -17.62 -14.48 39.19
N SER A 381 -16.86 -13.38 39.12
CA SER A 381 -17.38 -12.05 39.44
C SER A 381 -17.19 -11.07 38.27
N HIS A 382 -18.30 -10.80 37.58
CA HIS A 382 -18.46 -9.83 36.47
C HIS A 382 -18.06 -10.35 35.09
N HIS A 383 -18.97 -11.10 34.46
CA HIS A 383 -18.78 -11.52 33.08
C HIS A 383 -18.93 -10.34 32.12
N ILE A 384 -18.17 -10.37 31.02
CA ILE A 384 -18.23 -9.33 29.98
C ILE A 384 -19.64 -9.22 29.38
N HIS A 385 -20.33 -10.35 29.22
CA HIS A 385 -21.67 -10.38 28.63
C HIS A 385 -22.76 -9.71 29.50
N ASP A 386 -22.52 -9.53 30.81
CA ASP A 386 -23.43 -8.79 31.70
C ASP A 386 -23.39 -7.27 31.43
N ARG A 387 -22.28 -6.80 30.83
CA ARG A 387 -21.97 -5.37 30.63
C ARG A 387 -21.82 -4.99 29.16
N LEU A 388 -21.94 -5.94 28.24
CA LEU A 388 -21.88 -5.71 26.80
C LEU A 388 -23.17 -6.21 26.15
N ARG A 389 -24.07 -5.28 25.85
CA ARG A 389 -25.28 -5.55 25.07
C ARG A 389 -25.00 -5.31 23.60
N ILE A 390 -25.23 -6.30 22.75
CA ILE A 390 -25.02 -6.18 21.30
C ILE A 390 -26.38 -6.05 20.57
N VAL A 391 -26.48 -5.09 19.65
CA VAL A 391 -27.61 -4.90 18.73
C VAL A 391 -27.05 -4.94 17.31
N LEU A 392 -27.41 -5.95 16.52
CA LEU A 392 -26.99 -6.10 15.12
C LEU A 392 -28.16 -5.75 14.20
N ALA A 393 -27.92 -4.94 13.17
CA ALA A 393 -28.93 -4.62 12.15
C ALA A 393 -28.31 -4.40 10.76
N SER A 394 -29.15 -4.39 9.73
CA SER A 394 -28.73 -4.04 8.38
C SER A 394 -28.20 -2.61 8.28
N ASP A 395 -27.31 -2.38 7.32
CA ASP A 395 -26.67 -1.06 7.10
C ASP A 395 -27.69 0.07 6.89
N ALA A 396 -28.81 -0.23 6.20
CA ALA A 396 -29.91 0.70 5.96
C ALA A 396 -30.58 1.23 7.26
N THR A 397 -30.37 0.57 8.39
CA THR A 397 -30.95 0.92 9.70
C THR A 397 -30.12 1.97 10.44
N VAL A 398 -29.02 2.47 9.85
CA VAL A 398 -28.09 3.44 10.47
C VAL A 398 -28.82 4.61 11.14
N GLY A 399 -29.79 5.25 10.49
CA GLY A 399 -30.53 6.37 11.08
C GLY A 399 -31.36 6.03 12.32
N ILE A 400 -31.84 4.79 12.43
CA ILE A 400 -32.55 4.31 13.62
C ILE A 400 -31.54 3.99 14.73
N LEU A 401 -30.45 3.28 14.39
CA LEU A 401 -29.42 2.91 15.35
C LEU A 401 -28.58 4.10 15.85
N SER A 402 -28.52 5.21 15.12
CA SER A 402 -27.85 6.44 15.56
C SER A 402 -28.56 7.16 16.72
N ARG A 403 -29.82 6.83 17.04
CA ARG A 403 -30.61 7.57 18.04
C ARG A 403 -30.01 7.47 19.44
N GLY A 404 -29.53 8.60 19.96
CA GLY A 404 -28.96 8.68 21.30
C GLY A 404 -27.67 7.89 21.46
N VAL A 405 -26.91 7.70 20.38
CA VAL A 405 -25.55 7.15 20.42
C VAL A 405 -24.60 8.19 21.00
N ASP A 406 -23.70 7.76 21.88
CA ASP A 406 -22.65 8.60 22.46
C ASP A 406 -21.42 8.65 21.53
N LEU A 407 -21.05 7.50 20.94
CA LEU A 407 -19.88 7.35 20.08
C LEU A 407 -20.18 6.62 18.77
N VAL A 408 -19.64 7.10 17.66
CA VAL A 408 -19.43 6.27 16.46
C VAL A 408 -17.96 5.86 16.45
N LEU A 409 -17.69 4.56 16.52
CA LEU A 409 -16.33 4.04 16.35
C LEU A 409 -16.13 3.58 14.92
N ILE A 410 -15.06 4.05 14.29
CA ILE A 410 -14.60 3.55 12.99
C ILE A 410 -13.14 3.13 13.10
N GLY A 411 -12.77 2.12 12.32
CA GLY A 411 -11.37 1.79 12.09
C GLY A 411 -10.75 2.71 11.05
N ALA A 412 -9.52 2.39 10.64
CA ALA A 412 -8.95 2.96 9.43
C ALA A 412 -8.14 1.90 8.68
N ASP A 413 -8.40 1.81 7.39
CA ASP A 413 -7.54 1.13 6.45
C ASP A 413 -6.41 2.05 5.99
N ARG A 414 -6.70 3.34 5.88
CA ARG A 414 -5.75 4.41 5.57
C ARG A 414 -6.23 5.75 6.13
N ILE A 415 -5.29 6.60 6.54
CA ILE A 415 -5.54 7.98 6.98
C ILE A 415 -4.74 8.92 6.07
N SER A 416 -5.40 9.92 5.47
CA SER A 416 -4.76 10.91 4.60
C SER A 416 -3.90 11.89 5.39
N GLU A 417 -3.07 12.68 4.71
CA GLU A 417 -2.30 13.77 5.36
C GLU A 417 -3.19 14.85 6.01
N ALA A 418 -4.43 14.99 5.53
CA ALA A 418 -5.41 15.94 6.06
C ALA A 418 -6.23 15.34 7.21
N GLY A 419 -6.14 14.02 7.42
CA GLY A 419 -6.89 13.29 8.45
C GLY A 419 -8.14 12.60 7.92
N ASP A 420 -8.40 12.59 6.60
CA ASP A 420 -9.52 11.83 6.06
C ASP A 420 -9.28 10.34 6.32
N VAL A 421 -10.33 9.61 6.69
CA VAL A 421 -10.24 8.21 7.08
C VAL A 421 -10.86 7.36 5.99
N SER A 422 -10.05 6.54 5.31
CA SER A 422 -10.55 5.46 4.47
C SER A 422 -10.83 4.25 5.35
N ASN A 423 -12.08 3.80 5.34
CA ASN A 423 -12.54 2.64 6.10
C ASN A 423 -13.70 1.97 5.32
N LYS A 424 -14.20 0.83 5.81
CA LYS A 424 -15.29 0.09 5.17
C LYS A 424 -16.45 0.99 4.74
N THR A 425 -16.94 0.81 3.50
CA THR A 425 -18.14 1.47 2.97
C THR A 425 -19.31 1.35 3.95
N GLY A 426 -20.00 2.46 4.18
CA GLY A 426 -20.96 2.68 5.27
C GLY A 426 -20.41 3.59 6.39
N SER A 427 -19.10 3.78 6.50
CA SER A 427 -18.45 4.63 7.52
C SER A 427 -18.81 6.11 7.38
N LEU A 428 -18.83 6.65 6.16
CA LEU A 428 -19.21 8.03 5.89
C LEU A 428 -20.69 8.25 6.25
N ALA A 429 -21.54 7.32 5.82
CA ALA A 429 -22.97 7.34 6.14
C ALA A 429 -23.20 7.28 7.66
N ALA A 430 -22.48 6.41 8.38
CA ALA A 430 -22.56 6.30 9.83
C ALA A 430 -22.16 7.61 10.54
N ALA A 431 -21.08 8.26 10.11
CA ALA A 431 -20.63 9.53 10.68
C ALA A 431 -21.65 10.67 10.41
N LEU A 432 -22.05 10.86 9.15
CA LEU A 432 -22.98 11.91 8.74
C LEU A 432 -24.35 11.76 9.40
N VAL A 433 -24.94 10.56 9.29
CA VAL A 433 -26.28 10.29 9.82
C VAL A 433 -26.27 10.38 11.33
N SER A 434 -25.24 9.87 12.01
CA SER A 434 -25.19 9.96 13.47
C SER A 434 -25.06 11.41 13.96
N LYS A 435 -24.21 12.23 13.33
CA LYS A 435 -24.14 13.66 13.67
C LYS A 435 -25.47 14.36 13.41
N SER A 436 -26.17 14.05 12.30
CA SER A 436 -27.49 14.62 12.02
C SER A 436 -28.56 14.19 13.04
N ILE A 437 -28.66 12.89 13.36
CA ILE A 437 -29.70 12.34 14.23
C ILE A 437 -29.51 12.77 15.69
N THR A 438 -28.26 12.99 16.12
CA THR A 438 -27.92 13.43 17.48
C THR A 438 -27.76 14.94 17.60
N ASN A 439 -28.06 15.71 16.54
CA ASN A 439 -27.82 17.15 16.49
C ASN A 439 -26.37 17.54 16.88
N GLY A 440 -25.40 16.72 16.46
CA GLY A 440 -23.98 16.92 16.69
C GLY A 440 -23.47 16.50 18.07
N SER A 441 -24.30 15.93 18.95
CA SER A 441 -23.85 15.51 20.29
C SER A 441 -22.99 14.23 20.29
N VAL A 442 -23.04 13.43 19.22
CA VAL A 442 -22.21 12.23 19.09
C VAL A 442 -20.77 12.58 18.74
N SER A 443 -19.81 11.87 19.33
CA SER A 443 -18.41 11.92 18.92
C SER A 443 -18.08 10.78 17.95
N VAL A 444 -17.51 11.11 16.80
CA VAL A 444 -16.97 10.16 15.84
C VAL A 444 -15.50 9.95 16.14
N VAL A 445 -15.11 8.72 16.46
CA VAL A 445 -13.77 8.36 16.91
C VAL A 445 -13.18 7.33 15.96
N CYS A 446 -12.07 7.70 15.33
CA CYS A 446 -11.24 6.79 14.56
C CYS A 446 -10.26 6.09 15.52
N ILE A 447 -10.32 4.76 15.62
CA ILE A 447 -9.37 3.96 16.40
C ILE A 447 -8.48 3.19 15.43
N SER A 448 -7.18 3.49 15.43
CA SER A 448 -6.24 2.89 14.49
C SER A 448 -4.80 3.04 14.95
N GLU A 449 -3.92 2.14 14.53
CA GLU A 449 -2.48 2.31 14.64
C GLU A 449 -1.99 3.48 13.79
N SER A 450 -0.99 4.23 14.27
CA SER A 450 -0.50 5.42 13.56
C SER A 450 0.19 5.12 12.23
N GLU A 451 0.51 3.86 11.96
CA GLU A 451 1.08 3.37 10.70
C GLU A 451 0.08 3.35 9.54
N LYS A 452 -1.21 3.52 9.81
CA LYS A 452 -2.22 3.72 8.77
C LYS A 452 -2.17 5.13 8.17
N ILE A 453 -1.40 6.06 8.75
CA ILE A 453 -1.18 7.39 8.21
C ILE A 453 -0.31 7.28 6.96
N ALA A 454 -0.89 7.66 5.83
CA ALA A 454 -0.25 7.63 4.54
C ALA A 454 0.75 8.77 4.34
N VAL A 455 1.63 8.59 3.35
CA VAL A 455 2.43 9.69 2.78
C VAL A 455 1.53 10.78 2.17
N PRO A 456 2.05 12.01 2.03
CA PRO A 456 1.40 13.07 1.27
C PRO A 456 1.02 12.60 -0.13
N GLY A 457 -0.20 12.95 -0.55
CA GLY A 457 -0.78 12.53 -1.82
C GLY A 457 -2.26 12.83 -1.86
N SER A 458 -2.82 12.93 -3.05
CA SER A 458 -4.25 13.15 -3.22
C SER A 458 -5.06 11.89 -2.85
N LEU A 459 -6.26 12.08 -2.30
CA LEU A 459 -7.19 10.98 -1.99
C LEU A 459 -7.53 10.14 -3.24
N GLU A 460 -7.47 10.78 -4.41
CA GLU A 460 -7.74 10.22 -5.74
C GLU A 460 -6.59 9.35 -6.29
N GLU A 461 -5.40 9.36 -5.67
CA GLU A 461 -4.31 8.44 -5.99
C GLU A 461 -4.58 7.01 -5.51
N HIS A 462 -5.66 6.81 -4.76
CA HIS A 462 -6.11 5.52 -4.29
C HIS A 462 -7.35 5.10 -5.05
N THR A 463 -7.15 4.19 -6.00
CA THR A 463 -8.23 3.57 -6.74
C THR A 463 -9.21 2.92 -5.76
N GLU A 464 -10.50 3.15 -5.95
CA GLU A 464 -11.55 2.44 -5.24
C GLU A 464 -11.33 0.93 -5.40
N GLU A 465 -11.29 0.19 -4.29
CA GLU A 465 -11.21 -1.27 -4.35
C GLU A 465 -12.58 -1.81 -4.73
N ASP A 466 -12.78 -1.97 -6.03
CA ASP A 466 -13.98 -2.53 -6.65
C ASP A 466 -13.81 -4.04 -6.82
N ASN A 467 -14.38 -4.78 -5.86
CA ASN A 467 -14.22 -6.22 -5.73
C ASN A 467 -15.23 -7.01 -6.59
N ASP A 468 -15.20 -8.34 -6.50
CA ASP A 468 -16.07 -9.22 -7.28
C ASP A 468 -17.56 -8.89 -7.07
N GLU A 469 -18.27 -8.58 -8.17
CA GLU A 469 -19.69 -8.29 -8.17
C GLU A 469 -20.54 -9.47 -7.66
N ASN A 470 -20.03 -10.70 -7.74
CA ASN A 470 -20.72 -11.89 -7.27
C ASN A 470 -20.97 -11.86 -5.76
N GLU A 471 -20.11 -11.21 -4.97
CA GLU A 471 -20.30 -11.07 -3.53
C GLU A 471 -21.62 -10.34 -3.19
N LEU A 472 -21.96 -9.33 -3.99
CA LEU A 472 -23.24 -8.63 -3.88
C LEU A 472 -24.36 -9.49 -4.48
N THR A 473 -24.20 -9.92 -5.72
CA THR A 473 -25.29 -10.49 -6.52
C THR A 473 -25.74 -11.88 -6.07
N ASN A 474 -24.87 -12.66 -5.43
CA ASN A 474 -25.20 -14.00 -4.92
C ASN A 474 -26.34 -14.00 -3.89
N SER A 475 -26.51 -12.90 -3.18
CA SER A 475 -27.58 -12.75 -2.18
C SER A 475 -28.90 -12.23 -2.75
N TRP A 476 -28.90 -11.72 -3.99
CA TRP A 476 -30.08 -11.08 -4.57
C TRP A 476 -31.08 -12.14 -5.06
N GLN A 477 -32.34 -11.98 -4.67
CA GLN A 477 -33.45 -12.83 -5.13
C GLN A 477 -34.15 -12.18 -6.33
N VAL A 478 -33.39 -11.88 -7.39
CA VAL A 478 -33.90 -11.21 -8.60
C VAL A 478 -33.57 -11.98 -9.86
N GLN A 479 -34.46 -11.92 -10.84
CA GLN A 479 -34.17 -12.41 -12.19
C GLN A 479 -33.36 -11.36 -12.96
N ARG A 480 -32.28 -11.79 -13.62
CA ARG A 480 -31.43 -10.95 -14.46
C ARG A 480 -31.77 -11.22 -15.93
N PRO A 481 -32.57 -10.37 -16.60
CA PRO A 481 -32.95 -10.56 -18.01
C PRO A 481 -31.72 -10.40 -18.94
N ALA A 482 -31.86 -10.80 -20.22
CA ALA A 482 -30.75 -10.78 -21.17
C ALA A 482 -30.05 -9.41 -21.32
N VAL A 483 -30.83 -8.32 -21.25
CA VAL A 483 -30.31 -6.94 -21.34
C VAL A 483 -29.63 -6.43 -20.06
N TRP A 484 -29.57 -7.23 -18.99
CA TRP A 484 -29.00 -6.81 -17.70
C TRP A 484 -27.56 -6.30 -17.84
N ASN A 485 -26.70 -7.09 -18.48
CA ASN A 485 -25.28 -6.74 -18.66
C ASN A 485 -25.07 -5.54 -19.59
N GLU A 486 -26.08 -5.17 -20.39
CA GLU A 486 -26.04 -3.98 -21.25
C GLU A 486 -26.45 -2.71 -20.50
N MET A 487 -27.30 -2.83 -19.46
CA MET A 487 -27.93 -1.69 -18.77
C MET A 487 -27.47 -1.49 -17.34
N VAL A 488 -26.91 -2.51 -16.69
CA VAL A 488 -26.59 -2.52 -15.27
C VAL A 488 -25.11 -2.78 -15.07
N THR A 489 -24.44 -1.83 -14.41
CA THR A 489 -23.09 -2.00 -13.89
C THR A 489 -23.19 -2.22 -12.39
N VAL A 490 -22.70 -3.36 -11.91
CA VAL A 490 -22.59 -3.64 -10.47
C VAL A 490 -21.22 -3.14 -10.01
N ARG A 491 -21.21 -2.40 -8.89
CA ARG A 491 -19.99 -1.89 -8.24
C ARG A 491 -19.96 -2.43 -6.81
N ASN A 492 -18.85 -3.03 -6.40
CA ASN A 492 -18.64 -3.57 -5.05
C ASN A 492 -17.46 -2.86 -4.39
N ILE A 493 -17.68 -1.59 -4.02
CA ILE A 493 -16.65 -0.73 -3.43
C ILE A 493 -16.51 -1.05 -1.95
N TYR A 494 -15.33 -1.52 -1.54
CA TYR A 494 -15.09 -1.94 -0.16
C TYR A 494 -14.82 -0.79 0.81
N PHE A 495 -14.17 0.27 0.34
CA PHE A 495 -13.69 1.37 1.18
C PHE A 495 -14.19 2.71 0.65
N GLU A 496 -14.50 3.61 1.58
CA GLU A 496 -14.86 4.98 1.28
C GLU A 496 -14.13 5.94 2.22
N TRP A 497 -13.99 7.19 1.78
CA TRP A 497 -13.36 8.24 2.57
C TRP A 497 -14.38 8.97 3.46
N CYS A 498 -14.13 8.99 4.76
CA CYS A 498 -14.78 9.86 5.72
C CYS A 498 -13.94 11.14 5.90
N PRO A 499 -14.46 12.33 5.53
CA PRO A 499 -13.72 13.58 5.64
C PRO A 499 -13.26 13.87 7.07
N ALA A 500 -12.06 14.44 7.23
CA ALA A 500 -11.51 14.81 8.54
C ALA A 500 -12.47 15.69 9.37
N ALA A 501 -13.28 16.53 8.72
CA ALA A 501 -14.28 17.39 9.36
C ALA A 501 -15.39 16.63 10.10
N LEU A 502 -15.56 15.34 9.83
CA LEU A 502 -16.53 14.48 10.52
C LEU A 502 -15.91 13.67 11.65
N ILE A 503 -14.58 13.64 11.78
CA ILE A 503 -13.86 12.88 12.80
C ILE A 503 -13.48 13.81 13.95
N ASP A 504 -13.95 13.50 15.16
CA ASP A 504 -13.68 14.32 16.34
C ASP A 504 -12.37 13.92 17.03
N HIS A 505 -12.02 12.62 16.99
CA HIS A 505 -10.83 12.09 17.65
C HIS A 505 -10.16 10.97 16.87
N TYR A 506 -8.83 10.96 16.85
CA TYR A 506 -8.01 9.88 16.30
C TYR A 506 -7.23 9.23 17.44
N VAL A 507 -7.61 8.03 17.87
CA VAL A 507 -6.96 7.31 18.98
C VAL A 507 -6.01 6.27 18.42
N CYS A 508 -4.72 6.40 18.78
CA CYS A 508 -3.65 5.49 18.40
C CYS A 508 -2.78 5.10 19.61
N GLU A 509 -1.69 4.37 19.38
CA GLU A 509 -0.75 3.90 20.39
C GLU A 509 -0.05 5.03 21.17
N ASP A 510 0.10 6.20 20.55
CA ASP A 510 0.71 7.38 21.15
C ASP A 510 -0.31 8.32 21.81
N GLY A 511 -1.59 7.91 21.87
CA GLY A 511 -2.69 8.70 22.41
C GLY A 511 -3.60 9.29 21.34
N THR A 512 -4.31 10.36 21.69
CA THR A 512 -5.23 11.05 20.76
C THR A 512 -4.49 12.08 19.92
N LEU A 513 -4.49 11.88 18.59
CA LEU A 513 -3.80 12.75 17.65
C LEU A 513 -4.70 13.90 17.16
N SER A 514 -4.09 15.07 16.98
CA SER A 514 -4.65 16.16 16.17
C SER A 514 -4.36 15.98 14.68
N THR A 515 -5.15 16.65 13.82
CA THR A 515 -4.89 16.69 12.37
C THR A 515 -3.54 17.31 12.02
N SER A 516 -3.04 18.26 12.83
CA SER A 516 -1.68 18.79 12.68
C SER A 516 -0.60 17.74 12.94
N GLU A 517 -0.80 16.85 13.92
CA GLU A 517 0.13 15.77 14.19
C GLU A 517 0.08 14.69 13.10
N ILE A 518 -1.11 14.39 12.57
CA ILE A 518 -1.29 13.49 11.41
C ILE A 518 -0.49 14.03 10.23
N ARG A 519 -0.66 15.31 9.87
CA ARG A 519 0.10 15.95 8.78
C ARG A 519 1.61 15.88 9.00
N ARG A 520 2.07 16.14 10.23
CA ARG A 520 3.50 16.02 10.59
C ARG A 520 4.00 14.59 10.41
N ARG A 521 3.24 13.58 10.85
CA ARG A 521 3.60 12.16 10.72
C ARG A 521 3.61 11.72 9.26
N SER A 522 2.62 12.13 8.48
CA SER A 522 2.52 11.87 7.05
C SER A 522 3.76 12.37 6.31
N LYS A 523 4.12 13.65 6.50
CA LYS A 523 5.36 14.22 5.94
C LYS A 523 6.61 13.47 6.44
N GLY A 524 6.67 13.16 7.73
CA GLY A 524 7.79 12.41 8.30
C GLY A 524 7.99 11.03 7.68
N ILE A 525 6.92 10.31 7.32
CA ILE A 525 7.03 9.04 6.59
C ILE A 525 7.53 9.27 5.15
N SER A 526 7.09 10.34 4.49
CA SER A 526 7.59 10.71 3.15
C SER A 526 9.10 10.95 3.16
N ASP A 527 9.58 11.75 4.11
CA ASP A 527 11.00 12.07 4.26
C ASP A 527 11.82 10.78 4.54
N LEU A 528 11.27 9.87 5.36
CA LEU A 528 11.90 8.57 5.63
C LEU A 528 11.93 7.65 4.42
N LEU A 529 10.91 7.69 3.57
CA LEU A 529 10.90 6.92 2.33
C LEU A 529 11.96 7.41 1.35
N GLU A 530 12.14 8.71 1.22
CA GLU A 530 13.18 9.30 0.38
C GLU A 530 14.59 8.98 0.90
N GLU A 531 14.79 9.02 2.23
CA GLU A 531 16.06 8.65 2.87
C GLU A 531 16.35 7.14 2.74
N ALA A 532 15.35 6.30 2.98
CA ALA A 532 15.48 4.85 2.93
C ALA A 532 15.64 4.32 1.50
N PHE A 533 15.01 4.95 0.51
CA PHE A 533 15.02 4.51 -0.87
C PHE A 533 15.44 5.65 -1.82
N PRO A 534 16.69 6.13 -1.71
CA PRO A 534 17.16 7.21 -2.55
C PRO A 534 17.24 6.74 -4.00
N PHE A 535 17.03 7.68 -4.90
CA PHE A 535 17.20 7.44 -6.33
C PHE A 535 18.65 7.07 -6.63
N GLU A 536 18.86 5.94 -7.30
CA GLU A 536 20.21 5.43 -7.58
C GLU A 536 20.90 6.33 -8.62
N GLN A 537 22.14 6.76 -8.38
CA GLN A 537 22.94 7.47 -9.38
C GLN A 537 23.89 6.47 -10.04
N ILE A 538 23.83 6.37 -11.38
CA ILE A 538 24.49 5.32 -12.17
C ILE A 538 25.47 5.88 -13.18
#